data_AF-A0A4Q6AMZ4-F1
#
_entry.id   AF-A0A4Q6AMZ4-F1
#
_cell.length_a   1.000
_cell.length_b   1.000
_cell.length_c   1.000
_cell.angle_alpha   90.00
_cell.angle_beta   90.00
_cell.angle_gamma   90.00
#
_symmetry.space_group_name_H-M   'P 1'
#
loop_
_entity.id
_entity.type
_entity.pdbx_description
1 polymer ?
#
loop_
_entity_poly.entity_id
_entity_poly.type
_entity_poly.pdbx_seq_one_letter_code
_entity_poly.pdbx_strand_id
1 'polypeptide(L)'
;MGASTSEGAAGIYHGLGKTFPGATTPYGLVQVSPNTITGGDNGSGYSYEHTSIEGFAFTQLSGVGWFGDLGNFLVMPTTGPLKTASGKLKDPDKGYRSRYDKASEKASAGYYTTVLSDYGIKAEMTAAPHSGMLRFTFPAHRQSRIQIDLARRVGGTSTLQKVEVIDDHTIRGWMKCSPDGGGWGNSEGNANYTVYFYAQFSKPLKNYGIWSADIPDDWSRKREDVESDAYQQRIAQAAVSKG
;
A
#
# COMPACT_ATOMS: atom_id res chain seq x y z
N MET A 1 -0.35 -18.42 -11.59
CA MET A 1 -0.89 -17.60 -12.69
C MET A 1 -2.18 -16.84 -12.32
N GLY A 2 -2.49 -16.58 -11.03
CA GLY A 2 -3.71 -15.83 -10.66
C GLY A 2 -3.53 -14.33 -10.42
N ALA A 3 -2.33 -13.90 -10.05
CA ALA A 3 -2.04 -12.53 -9.61
C ALA A 3 -1.36 -11.67 -10.71
N SER A 4 -1.69 -11.92 -11.97
CA SER A 4 -1.24 -11.10 -13.09
C SER A 4 -2.26 -9.99 -13.36
N THR A 5 -1.79 -8.88 -13.92
CA THR A 5 -2.64 -7.85 -14.52
C THR A 5 -2.12 -7.45 -15.91
N SER A 6 -1.09 -8.15 -16.41
CA SER A 6 -0.46 -7.85 -17.68
C SER A 6 -1.22 -8.48 -18.85
N GLU A 7 -1.92 -7.65 -19.62
CA GLU A 7 -2.61 -8.08 -20.84
C GLU A 7 -1.66 -8.71 -21.85
N GLY A 8 -0.45 -8.15 -21.99
CA GLY A 8 0.57 -8.67 -22.88
C GLY A 8 1.07 -10.06 -22.47
N ALA A 9 1.22 -10.31 -21.16
CA ALA A 9 1.61 -11.63 -20.66
C ALA A 9 0.45 -12.63 -20.71
N ALA A 10 -0.78 -12.19 -20.49
CA ALA A 10 -1.97 -13.04 -20.53
C ALA A 10 -2.48 -13.31 -21.94
N GLY A 11 -2.10 -12.51 -22.93
CA GLY A 11 -2.57 -12.59 -24.31
C GLY A 11 -4.04 -12.21 -24.52
N ILE A 12 -4.78 -11.88 -23.46
CA ILE A 12 -6.19 -11.47 -23.46
C ILE A 12 -6.49 -10.48 -22.32
N TYR A 13 -7.37 -9.52 -22.57
CA TYR A 13 -7.77 -8.49 -21.60
C TYR A 13 -8.53 -9.06 -20.38
N HIS A 14 -9.40 -10.06 -20.59
CA HIS A 14 -10.32 -10.56 -19.56
C HIS A 14 -9.78 -11.76 -18.74
N GLY A 15 -8.55 -12.22 -19.00
CA GLY A 15 -8.00 -13.46 -18.42
C GLY A 15 -6.99 -13.29 -17.27
N LEU A 16 -6.88 -12.08 -16.72
CA LEU A 16 -5.77 -11.69 -15.85
C LEU A 16 -5.78 -12.35 -14.47
N GLY A 17 -6.92 -12.88 -14.03
CA GLY A 17 -7.09 -13.44 -12.68
C GLY A 17 -7.18 -12.36 -11.60
N LYS A 18 -6.31 -11.33 -11.62
CA LYS A 18 -6.33 -10.17 -10.69
C LYS A 18 -6.50 -10.59 -9.22
N THR A 19 -5.80 -11.64 -8.80
CA THR A 19 -5.73 -12.05 -7.38
C THR A 19 -4.54 -11.38 -6.70
N PHE A 20 -4.35 -11.64 -5.41
CA PHE A 20 -3.20 -11.18 -4.63
C PHE A 20 -2.42 -12.39 -4.05
N PRO A 21 -1.10 -12.29 -3.84
CA PRO A 21 -0.28 -13.37 -3.28
C PRO A 21 -0.16 -13.33 -1.74
N GLY A 22 -0.71 -12.29 -1.11
CA GLY A 22 -0.64 -12.07 0.33
C GLY A 22 -1.30 -13.12 1.22
N ALA A 23 -1.08 -12.99 2.52
CA ALA A 23 -1.62 -13.87 3.53
C ALA A 23 -3.09 -13.53 3.84
N THR A 24 -3.94 -14.56 3.88
CA THR A 24 -5.32 -14.50 4.36
C THR A 24 -5.73 -15.85 4.94
N THR A 25 -6.65 -15.86 5.91
CA THR A 25 -7.40 -17.07 6.30
C THR A 25 -8.58 -17.29 5.35
N PRO A 26 -9.17 -18.49 5.30
CA PRO A 26 -10.46 -18.69 4.64
C PRO A 26 -11.49 -17.66 5.14
N TYR A 27 -12.10 -16.92 4.22
CA TYR A 27 -13.11 -15.88 4.50
C TYR A 27 -12.65 -14.74 5.43
N GLY A 28 -11.34 -14.53 5.58
CA GLY A 28 -10.79 -13.44 6.39
C GLY A 28 -11.06 -12.07 5.76
N LEU A 29 -11.41 -11.10 6.60
CA LEU A 29 -11.49 -9.69 6.20
C LEU A 29 -10.09 -9.13 5.94
N VAL A 30 -9.13 -9.47 6.81
CA VAL A 30 -7.76 -9.01 6.67
C VAL A 30 -6.99 -9.88 5.69
N GLN A 31 -6.39 -9.21 4.72
CA GLN A 31 -5.66 -9.78 3.60
C GLN A 31 -4.36 -9.00 3.45
N VAL A 32 -3.32 -9.41 4.19
CA VAL A 32 -2.05 -8.69 4.21
C VAL A 32 -1.26 -9.08 2.98
N SER A 33 -1.08 -8.14 2.04
CA SER A 33 -0.48 -8.42 0.73
C SER A 33 0.49 -7.33 0.30
N PRO A 34 1.56 -7.68 -0.45
CA PRO A 34 2.31 -6.69 -1.22
C PRO A 34 1.37 -5.95 -2.18
N ASN A 35 1.60 -4.66 -2.33
CA ASN A 35 1.00 -3.83 -3.37
C ASN A 35 2.14 -3.27 -4.24
N THR A 36 1.98 -3.37 -5.56
CA THR A 36 2.96 -2.88 -6.53
C THR A 36 2.51 -1.60 -7.22
N ILE A 37 1.22 -1.28 -7.15
CA ILE A 37 0.61 -0.16 -7.86
C ILE A 37 -0.73 0.27 -7.24
N THR A 38 -1.03 1.57 -7.38
CA THR A 38 -2.26 2.20 -6.90
C THR A 38 -3.34 2.33 -7.97
N GLY A 39 -2.99 2.66 -9.21
CA GLY A 39 -3.98 2.87 -10.27
C GLY A 39 -3.87 1.88 -11.44
N GLY A 40 -4.31 2.33 -12.62
CA GLY A 40 -4.61 1.46 -13.75
C GLY A 40 -5.74 0.45 -13.46
N ASP A 41 -5.73 -0.69 -14.15
CA ASP A 41 -6.69 -1.78 -13.97
C ASP A 41 -6.10 -2.93 -13.14
N ASN A 42 -5.54 -2.55 -11.98
CA ASN A 42 -4.82 -3.44 -11.06
C ASN A 42 -5.65 -3.71 -9.80
N GLY A 43 -6.83 -4.29 -9.97
CA GLY A 43 -7.85 -4.27 -8.92
C GLY A 43 -7.48 -4.90 -7.57
N SER A 44 -6.48 -5.79 -7.54
CA SER A 44 -5.93 -6.39 -6.31
C SER A 44 -4.75 -5.63 -5.70
N GLY A 45 -4.31 -4.54 -6.33
CA GLY A 45 -3.12 -3.78 -5.94
C GLY A 45 -1.79 -4.45 -6.29
N TYR A 46 -1.80 -5.65 -6.89
CA TYR A 46 -0.59 -6.41 -7.23
C TYR A 46 -0.63 -6.92 -8.68
N SER A 47 0.51 -6.82 -9.36
CA SER A 47 0.79 -7.53 -10.60
C SER A 47 2.14 -8.22 -10.51
N TYR A 48 2.18 -9.49 -10.89
CA TYR A 48 3.40 -10.30 -10.85
C TYR A 48 4.54 -9.74 -11.70
N GLU A 49 4.22 -9.06 -12.81
CA GLU A 49 5.16 -8.48 -13.76
C GLU A 49 5.80 -7.19 -13.24
N HIS A 50 5.21 -6.54 -12.24
CA HIS A 50 5.77 -5.34 -11.65
C HIS A 50 7.00 -5.68 -10.80
N THR A 51 8.06 -4.90 -10.98
CA THR A 51 9.39 -5.13 -10.39
C THR A 51 9.66 -4.28 -9.14
N SER A 52 8.67 -3.51 -8.67
CA SER A 52 8.75 -2.73 -7.42
C SER A 52 7.49 -2.89 -6.57
N ILE A 53 7.65 -2.82 -5.25
CA ILE A 53 6.59 -2.81 -4.24
C ILE A 53 6.49 -1.41 -3.63
N GLU A 54 5.28 -0.86 -3.57
CA GLU A 54 5.00 0.39 -2.85
C GLU A 54 4.67 0.16 -1.38
N GLY A 55 4.25 -1.04 -0.98
CA GLY A 55 4.14 -1.40 0.43
C GLY A 55 3.29 -2.63 0.66
N PHE A 56 2.85 -2.81 1.89
CA PHE A 56 2.05 -3.94 2.33
C PHE A 56 0.75 -3.44 2.96
N ALA A 57 -0.38 -3.72 2.30
CA ALA A 57 -1.70 -3.26 2.73
C ALA A 57 -2.52 -4.41 3.33
N PHE A 58 -3.49 -4.08 4.18
CA PHE A 58 -4.21 -5.05 5.04
C PHE A 58 -5.56 -5.53 4.47
N THR A 59 -5.99 -4.99 3.34
CA THR A 59 -7.29 -5.30 2.71
C THR A 59 -7.11 -5.33 1.21
N GLN A 60 -7.71 -6.29 0.50
CA GLN A 60 -7.61 -6.39 -0.96
C GLN A 60 -8.95 -6.82 -1.57
N LEU A 61 -9.09 -6.64 -2.88
CA LEU A 61 -10.11 -7.31 -3.67
C LEU A 61 -9.44 -8.39 -4.52
N SER A 62 -10.00 -9.60 -4.54
CA SER A 62 -9.46 -10.73 -5.30
C SER A 62 -10.38 -11.06 -6.47
N GLY A 63 -9.82 -11.16 -7.68
CA GLY A 63 -10.59 -11.64 -8.83
C GLY A 63 -11.49 -10.60 -9.47
N VAL A 64 -11.31 -9.31 -9.15
CA VAL A 64 -12.21 -8.25 -9.63
C VAL A 64 -11.83 -7.74 -11.00
N GLY A 65 -12.82 -7.56 -11.88
CA GLY A 65 -12.60 -7.19 -13.27
C GLY A 65 -12.33 -5.69 -13.52
N TRP A 66 -12.62 -4.82 -12.55
CA TRP A 66 -12.52 -3.36 -12.69
C TRP A 66 -11.33 -2.78 -11.91
N PHE A 67 -11.22 -1.44 -11.86
CA PHE A 67 -10.07 -0.70 -11.31
C PHE A 67 -9.75 -0.95 -9.81
N GLY A 68 -10.58 -1.72 -9.11
CA GLY A 68 -10.37 -2.15 -7.73
C GLY A 68 -10.83 -1.14 -6.68
N ASP A 69 -10.63 -1.53 -5.43
CA ASP A 69 -10.84 -0.73 -4.23
C ASP A 69 -10.01 -1.38 -3.10
N LEU A 70 -10.12 -0.90 -1.86
CA LEU A 70 -9.34 -1.36 -0.71
C LEU A 70 -7.84 -1.06 -0.89
N GLY A 71 -6.93 -1.95 -0.49
CA GLY A 71 -5.48 -1.67 -0.42
C GLY A 71 -5.15 -0.61 0.63
N ASN A 72 -5.96 -0.54 1.68
CA ASN A 72 -5.85 0.43 2.74
C ASN A 72 -4.78 0.06 3.79
N PHE A 73 -4.34 1.07 4.54
CA PHE A 73 -3.33 0.96 5.59
C PHE A 73 -2.02 0.37 5.05
N LEU A 74 -1.37 1.12 4.15
CA LEU A 74 -0.18 0.67 3.44
C LEU A 74 1.07 0.89 4.28
N VAL A 75 1.69 -0.20 4.73
CA VAL A 75 2.89 -0.18 5.56
C VAL A 75 4.12 -0.44 4.70
N MET A 76 5.14 0.43 4.79
CA MET A 76 6.40 0.28 4.06
C MET A 76 7.60 0.46 4.99
N PRO A 77 8.44 -0.57 5.18
CA PRO A 77 9.70 -0.43 5.91
C PRO A 77 10.78 0.16 4.98
N THR A 78 11.56 1.14 5.47
CA THR A 78 12.63 1.75 4.68
C THR A 78 13.88 2.05 5.50
N THR A 79 15.00 2.17 4.81
CA THR A 79 16.25 2.73 5.33
C THR A 79 16.62 4.00 4.58
N GLY A 80 17.43 4.86 5.20
CA GLY A 80 17.90 6.10 4.56
C GLY A 80 16.95 7.28 4.73
N PRO A 81 17.06 8.32 3.88
CA PRO A 81 16.23 9.53 3.96
C PRO A 81 14.73 9.26 3.83
N LEU A 82 13.91 10.12 4.44
CA LEU A 82 12.45 10.05 4.26
C LEU A 82 12.08 10.46 2.82
N LYS A 83 11.21 9.69 2.20
CA LYS A 83 10.49 10.07 0.98
C LYS A 83 9.01 9.84 1.25
N THR A 84 8.17 10.83 0.99
CA THR A 84 6.74 10.80 1.32
C THR A 84 5.87 10.33 0.17
N ALA A 85 6.33 10.47 -1.08
CA ALA A 85 5.67 9.92 -2.25
C ALA A 85 6.09 8.47 -2.49
N SER A 86 5.17 7.64 -2.98
CA SER A 86 5.46 6.25 -3.34
C SER A 86 6.37 6.16 -4.57
N GLY A 87 6.38 7.18 -5.43
CA GLY A 87 7.07 7.17 -6.71
C GLY A 87 6.35 6.27 -7.72
N LYS A 88 6.94 6.10 -8.90
CA LYS A 88 6.32 5.34 -10.00
C LYS A 88 7.09 4.06 -10.29
N LEU A 89 6.41 3.05 -10.84
CA LEU A 89 7.04 1.81 -11.26
C LEU A 89 8.23 2.04 -12.22
N LYS A 90 8.10 3.01 -13.14
CA LYS A 90 9.15 3.40 -14.09
C LYS A 90 10.30 4.21 -13.50
N ASP A 91 10.13 4.77 -12.30
CA ASP A 91 11.08 5.66 -11.65
C ASP A 91 11.00 5.50 -10.11
N PRO A 92 11.40 4.33 -9.59
CA PRO A 92 11.25 4.00 -8.18
C PRO A 92 12.12 4.87 -7.27
N ASP A 93 13.24 5.38 -7.78
CA ASP A 93 14.19 6.18 -7.01
C ASP A 93 13.63 7.56 -6.60
N LYS A 94 12.54 8.03 -7.23
CA LYS A 94 11.83 9.26 -6.81
C LYS A 94 10.91 9.08 -5.60
N GLY A 95 10.64 7.85 -5.17
CA GLY A 95 9.73 7.58 -4.06
C GLY A 95 10.27 6.57 -3.07
N TYR A 96 9.43 6.21 -2.10
CA TYR A 96 9.77 5.21 -1.08
C TYR A 96 9.62 3.77 -1.56
N ARG A 97 8.99 3.51 -2.73
CA ARG A 97 8.86 2.14 -3.25
C ARG A 97 10.21 1.49 -3.41
N SER A 98 10.24 0.16 -3.33
CA SER A 98 11.47 -0.62 -3.47
C SER A 98 11.35 -1.58 -4.63
N ARG A 99 12.39 -1.69 -5.45
CA ARG A 99 12.64 -2.92 -6.21
C ARG A 99 12.71 -4.10 -5.26
N TYR A 100 12.30 -5.29 -5.70
CA TYR A 100 12.32 -6.49 -4.86
C TYR A 100 12.87 -7.70 -5.60
N ASP A 101 13.48 -8.60 -4.85
CA ASP A 101 14.06 -9.82 -5.39
C ASP A 101 12.97 -10.86 -5.63
N LYS A 102 12.61 -11.05 -6.90
CA LYS A 102 11.65 -12.06 -7.34
C LYS A 102 12.03 -13.49 -6.95
N ALA A 103 13.31 -13.81 -6.87
CA ALA A 103 13.75 -15.14 -6.42
C ALA A 103 13.51 -15.36 -4.92
N SER A 104 13.44 -14.28 -4.15
CA SER A 104 13.10 -14.32 -2.72
C SER A 104 11.60 -14.33 -2.44
N GLU A 105 10.76 -14.02 -3.43
CA GLU A 105 9.31 -13.99 -3.29
C GLU A 105 8.75 -15.40 -3.09
N LYS A 106 8.12 -15.62 -1.93
CA LYS A 106 7.45 -16.88 -1.60
C LYS A 106 6.09 -16.62 -1.01
N ALA A 107 5.09 -17.36 -1.48
CA ALA A 107 3.72 -17.30 -1.00
C ALA A 107 3.23 -18.72 -0.69
N SER A 108 2.53 -18.87 0.44
CA SER A 108 1.82 -20.09 0.84
C SER A 108 0.55 -19.69 1.60
N ALA A 109 -0.35 -20.65 1.84
CA ALA A 109 -1.56 -20.36 2.62
C ALA A 109 -1.21 -19.71 3.97
N GLY A 110 -1.75 -18.52 4.22
CA GLY A 110 -1.52 -17.74 5.45
C GLY A 110 -0.13 -17.09 5.59
N TYR A 111 0.72 -17.11 4.56
CA TYR A 111 2.07 -16.54 4.67
C TYR A 111 2.63 -16.01 3.34
N TYR A 112 3.27 -14.84 3.38
CA TYR A 112 4.03 -14.27 2.27
C TYR A 112 5.36 -13.68 2.73
N THR A 113 6.39 -13.76 1.90
CA THR A 113 7.68 -13.10 2.14
C THR A 113 8.38 -12.67 0.86
N THR A 114 9.16 -11.60 0.95
CA THR A 114 10.08 -11.14 -0.10
C THR A 114 11.19 -10.26 0.51
N VAL A 115 12.22 -9.95 -0.27
CA VAL A 115 13.29 -9.01 0.07
C VAL A 115 13.14 -7.74 -0.76
N LEU A 116 13.04 -6.60 -0.06
CA LEU A 116 13.06 -5.26 -0.63
C LEU A 116 14.51 -4.87 -0.91
N SER A 117 14.94 -5.03 -2.15
CA SER A 117 16.34 -4.92 -2.58
C SER A 117 16.94 -3.53 -2.35
N ASP A 118 16.16 -2.46 -2.49
CA ASP A 118 16.66 -1.09 -2.34
C ASP A 118 17.03 -0.76 -0.90
N TYR A 119 16.41 -1.44 0.06
CA TYR A 119 16.63 -1.20 1.49
C TYR A 119 17.35 -2.35 2.18
N GLY A 120 17.53 -3.50 1.51
CA GLY A 120 18.08 -4.72 2.10
C GLY A 120 17.20 -5.29 3.22
N ILE A 121 15.87 -5.09 3.14
CA ILE A 121 14.92 -5.48 4.20
C ILE A 121 14.16 -6.74 3.77
N LYS A 122 14.17 -7.77 4.61
CA LYS A 122 13.25 -8.90 4.46
C LYS A 122 11.89 -8.53 5.06
N ALA A 123 10.84 -8.68 4.26
CA ALA A 123 9.45 -8.53 4.69
C ALA A 123 8.77 -9.91 4.77
N GLU A 124 8.02 -10.12 5.84
CA GLU A 124 7.24 -11.33 6.10
C GLU A 124 5.87 -10.92 6.64
N MET A 125 4.82 -11.62 6.21
CA MET A 125 3.45 -11.31 6.64
C MET A 125 2.61 -12.55 6.84
N THR A 126 1.70 -12.47 7.80
CA THR A 126 0.65 -13.47 8.07
C THR A 126 -0.64 -12.76 8.48
N ALA A 127 -1.76 -13.48 8.44
CA ALA A 127 -3.09 -12.94 8.71
C ALA A 127 -3.94 -13.90 9.53
N ALA A 128 -4.82 -13.32 10.35
CA ALA A 128 -5.96 -13.93 11.01
C ALA A 128 -7.25 -13.28 10.45
N PRO A 129 -8.47 -13.72 10.85
CA PRO A 129 -9.69 -13.23 10.22
C PRO A 129 -9.87 -11.70 10.23
N HIS A 130 -9.44 -11.02 11.30
CA HIS A 130 -9.61 -9.56 11.48
C HIS A 130 -8.31 -8.85 11.90
N SER A 131 -7.16 -9.52 11.81
CA SER A 131 -5.87 -8.92 12.17
C SER A 131 -4.75 -9.50 11.30
N GLY A 132 -3.64 -8.77 11.22
CA GLY A 132 -2.48 -9.16 10.44
C GLY A 132 -1.20 -8.82 11.17
N MET A 133 -0.11 -9.50 10.82
CA MET A 133 1.21 -9.24 11.38
C MET A 133 2.21 -9.07 10.25
N LEU A 134 3.03 -8.02 10.38
CA LEU A 134 4.19 -7.75 9.54
C LEU A 134 5.45 -7.95 10.37
N ARG A 135 6.42 -8.70 9.86
CA ARG A 135 7.75 -8.81 10.43
C ARG A 135 8.77 -8.33 9.42
N PHE A 136 9.61 -7.39 9.86
CA PHE A 136 10.66 -6.79 9.04
C PHE A 136 12.02 -7.07 9.65
N THR A 137 12.90 -7.69 8.87
CA THR A 137 14.32 -7.85 9.24
C THR A 137 15.13 -6.77 8.55
N PHE A 138 15.55 -5.78 9.33
CA PHE A 138 16.35 -4.66 8.85
C PHE A 138 17.85 -5.02 8.83
N PRO A 139 18.62 -4.48 7.87
CA PRO A 139 20.07 -4.46 7.99
C PRO A 139 20.50 -3.47 9.09
N ALA A 140 21.76 -3.56 9.52
CA ALA A 140 22.34 -2.53 10.36
C ALA A 140 22.35 -1.19 9.60
N HIS A 141 21.62 -0.20 10.12
CA HIS A 141 21.49 1.11 9.48
C HIS A 141 21.25 2.21 10.52
N ARG A 142 21.73 3.43 10.25
CA ARG A 142 21.56 4.58 11.16
C ARG A 142 20.15 5.17 11.15
N GLN A 143 19.42 4.95 10.07
CA GLN A 143 18.08 5.48 9.84
C GLN A 143 17.19 4.36 9.30
N SER A 144 16.45 3.70 10.19
CA SER A 144 15.45 2.69 9.85
C SER A 144 14.09 3.19 10.29
N ARG A 145 13.06 2.97 9.48
CA ARG A 145 11.71 3.47 9.75
C ARG A 145 10.64 2.54 9.22
N ILE A 146 9.47 2.62 9.83
CA ILE A 146 8.21 2.13 9.28
C ILE A 146 7.40 3.35 8.86
N GLN A 147 6.95 3.38 7.61
CA GLN A 147 6.08 4.40 7.06
C GLN A 147 4.71 3.80 6.85
N ILE A 148 3.66 4.55 7.19
CA ILE A 148 2.27 4.11 7.03
C ILE A 148 1.53 5.17 6.23
N ASP A 149 1.18 4.85 4.98
CA ASP A 149 0.38 5.71 4.14
C ASP A 149 -1.11 5.43 4.39
N LEU A 150 -1.77 6.41 5.03
CA LEU A 150 -3.20 6.37 5.31
C LEU A 150 -4.06 6.88 4.15
N ALA A 151 -3.47 7.60 3.20
CA ALA A 151 -4.14 8.08 2.00
C ALA A 151 -4.31 6.95 0.95
N ARG A 152 -3.48 5.91 1.02
CA ARG A 152 -3.46 4.83 0.04
C ARG A 152 -4.81 4.06 -0.07
N ARG A 153 -5.28 3.91 -1.32
CA ARG A 153 -6.44 3.11 -1.75
C ARG A 153 -6.29 2.66 -3.21
N VAL A 154 -6.60 1.42 -3.57
CA VAL A 154 -6.52 0.97 -4.98
C VAL A 154 -7.56 1.72 -5.80
N GLY A 155 -7.18 2.23 -6.97
CA GLY A 155 -8.05 3.01 -7.84
C GLY A 155 -8.33 4.43 -7.35
N GLY A 156 -7.60 4.95 -6.34
CA GLY A 156 -7.84 6.29 -5.82
C GLY A 156 -7.08 6.63 -4.52
N THR A 157 -7.76 7.31 -3.61
CA THR A 157 -7.22 7.71 -2.29
C THR A 157 -8.34 7.80 -1.24
N SER A 158 -7.99 7.70 0.05
CA SER A 158 -8.92 8.05 1.12
C SER A 158 -9.05 9.58 1.20
N THR A 159 -10.25 10.07 1.53
CA THR A 159 -10.57 11.51 1.51
C THR A 159 -10.32 12.21 2.83
N LEU A 160 -10.35 11.45 3.94
CA LEU A 160 -10.01 11.93 5.27
C LEU A 160 -9.27 10.84 6.04
N GLN A 161 -8.29 11.24 6.85
CA GLN A 161 -7.50 10.33 7.68
C GLN A 161 -7.36 10.88 9.09
N LYS A 162 -7.26 9.98 10.06
CA LYS A 162 -6.94 10.30 11.44
C LYS A 162 -5.97 9.27 11.99
N VAL A 163 -4.97 9.73 12.75
CA VAL A 163 -4.06 8.89 13.51
C VAL A 163 -3.81 9.52 14.88
N GLU A 164 -3.77 8.68 15.91
CA GLU A 164 -3.45 9.04 17.29
C GLU A 164 -2.40 8.06 17.81
N VAL A 165 -1.32 8.58 18.39
CA VAL A 165 -0.42 7.81 19.25
C VAL A 165 -1.05 7.74 20.63
N ILE A 166 -1.32 6.53 21.12
CA ILE A 166 -2.05 6.33 22.38
C ILE A 166 -1.17 5.78 23.51
N ASP A 167 -0.01 5.22 23.15
CA ASP A 167 1.06 4.85 24.07
C ASP A 167 2.39 4.70 23.29
N ASP A 168 3.47 4.36 24.00
CA ASP A 168 4.82 4.20 23.44
C ASP A 168 4.92 3.14 22.33
N HIS A 169 3.94 2.26 22.16
CA HIS A 169 3.98 1.14 21.22
C HIS A 169 2.78 1.09 20.29
N THR A 170 1.86 2.04 20.37
CA THR A 170 0.54 1.86 19.77
C THR A 170 0.01 3.12 19.11
N ILE A 171 -0.52 2.92 17.90
CA ILE A 171 -1.34 3.91 17.19
C ILE A 171 -2.74 3.36 16.93
N ARG A 172 -3.71 4.26 16.85
CA ARG A 172 -5.05 3.95 16.33
C ARG A 172 -5.51 5.05 15.38
N GLY A 173 -6.52 4.76 14.61
CA GLY A 173 -7.05 5.76 13.70
C GLY A 173 -8.06 5.21 12.72
N TRP A 174 -8.32 6.00 11.69
CA TRP A 174 -9.22 5.62 10.62
C TRP A 174 -8.90 6.34 9.31
N MET A 175 -9.41 5.79 8.22
CA MET A 175 -9.42 6.44 6.90
C MET A 175 -10.80 6.31 6.25
N LYS A 176 -11.33 7.43 5.75
CA LYS A 176 -12.62 7.52 5.06
C LYS A 176 -12.38 7.38 3.57
N CYS A 177 -13.04 6.42 2.94
CA CYS A 177 -13.01 6.21 1.50
C CYS A 177 -14.40 6.53 0.95
N SER A 178 -14.61 7.77 0.49
CA SER A 178 -15.83 8.17 -0.22
C SER A 178 -15.65 8.00 -1.74
N PRO A 179 -16.74 8.06 -2.53
CA PRO A 179 -16.64 8.06 -3.99
C PRO A 179 -15.77 9.21 -4.53
N ASP A 180 -15.65 10.34 -3.83
CA ASP A 180 -14.85 11.50 -4.29
C ASP A 180 -13.36 11.18 -4.44
N GLY A 181 -12.87 10.20 -3.67
CA GLY A 181 -11.50 9.71 -3.73
C GLY A 181 -11.29 8.55 -4.70
N GLY A 182 -12.18 8.32 -5.67
CA GLY A 182 -12.08 7.20 -6.61
C GLY A 182 -12.41 5.85 -5.98
N GLY A 183 -11.61 4.81 -6.28
CA GLY A 183 -11.83 3.43 -5.86
C GLY A 183 -12.67 2.63 -6.85
N TRP A 184 -13.64 1.85 -6.35
CA TRP A 184 -14.43 0.91 -7.16
C TRP A 184 -15.02 1.59 -8.40
N GLY A 185 -14.49 1.23 -9.57
CA GLY A 185 -14.89 1.79 -10.85
C GLY A 185 -14.64 3.28 -11.01
N ASN A 186 -13.56 3.82 -10.43
CA ASN A 186 -13.25 5.24 -10.48
C ASN A 186 -14.43 6.13 -10.02
N SER A 187 -15.05 5.72 -8.91
CA SER A 187 -16.27 6.26 -8.28
C SER A 187 -17.61 5.75 -8.81
N GLU A 188 -17.67 5.12 -9.98
CA GLU A 188 -18.95 4.65 -10.55
C GLU A 188 -19.62 3.58 -9.67
N GLY A 189 -18.81 2.82 -8.94
CA GLY A 189 -19.25 1.83 -7.98
C GLY A 189 -19.85 2.39 -6.68
N ASN A 190 -19.79 3.70 -6.45
CA ASN A 190 -20.30 4.39 -5.27
C ASN A 190 -19.85 3.80 -3.92
N ALA A 191 -18.65 3.20 -3.87
CA ALA A 191 -18.10 2.63 -2.65
C ALA A 191 -17.87 3.72 -1.60
N ASN A 192 -18.46 3.53 -0.42
CA ASN A 192 -18.38 4.48 0.70
C ASN A 192 -18.20 3.73 2.01
N TYR A 193 -16.98 3.72 2.54
CA TYR A 193 -16.64 2.99 3.76
C TYR A 193 -15.60 3.72 4.59
N THR A 194 -15.46 3.29 5.84
CA THR A 194 -14.41 3.76 6.74
C THR A 194 -13.64 2.55 7.25
N VAL A 195 -12.32 2.57 7.13
CA VAL A 195 -11.44 1.56 7.73
C VAL A 195 -10.93 2.11 9.04
N TYR A 196 -11.16 1.39 10.13
CA TYR A 196 -10.57 1.67 11.44
C TYR A 196 -9.38 0.74 11.66
N PHE A 197 -8.34 1.24 12.33
CA PHE A 197 -7.16 0.44 12.66
C PHE A 197 -6.71 0.66 14.09
N TYR A 198 -6.04 -0.37 14.61
CA TYR A 198 -5.27 -0.36 15.84
C TYR A 198 -3.99 -1.14 15.55
N ALA A 199 -2.84 -0.49 15.66
CA ALA A 199 -1.55 -1.09 15.30
C ALA A 199 -0.56 -0.96 16.45
N GLN A 200 0.05 -2.10 16.81
CA GLN A 200 1.08 -2.20 17.84
C GLN A 200 2.44 -2.50 17.20
N PHE A 201 3.49 -1.90 17.75
CA PHE A 201 4.87 -2.07 17.30
C PHE A 201 5.69 -2.77 18.38
N SER A 202 6.58 -3.67 17.96
CA SER A 202 7.52 -4.33 18.90
C SER A 202 8.66 -3.41 19.37
N LYS A 203 8.85 -2.26 18.72
CA LYS A 203 9.80 -1.21 19.10
C LYS A 203 9.04 0.04 19.50
N PRO A 204 9.49 0.77 20.54
CA PRO A 204 8.80 1.96 21.00
C PRO A 204 8.90 3.11 19.97
N LEU A 205 7.83 3.88 19.86
CA LEU A 205 7.65 5.09 19.05
C LEU A 205 8.43 6.26 19.67
N LYS A 206 9.77 6.20 19.64
CA LYS A 206 10.63 7.25 20.21
C LYS A 206 10.88 8.44 19.26
N ASN A 207 10.78 8.20 17.96
CA ASN A 207 11.00 9.21 16.93
C ASN A 207 10.00 8.97 15.81
N TYR A 208 8.90 9.71 15.84
CA TYR A 208 7.81 9.62 14.89
C TYR A 208 7.40 11.00 14.42
N GLY A 209 6.65 11.02 13.32
CA GLY A 209 6.09 12.22 12.76
C GLY A 209 5.00 11.88 11.76
N ILE A 210 4.24 12.88 11.37
CA ILE A 210 3.13 12.77 10.44
C ILE A 210 3.47 13.65 9.25
N TRP A 211 3.48 13.06 8.05
CA TRP A 211 3.52 13.84 6.82
C TRP A 211 2.10 14.14 6.35
N SER A 212 1.88 15.36 5.87
CA SER A 212 0.63 15.80 5.27
C SER A 212 0.90 16.56 3.99
N ALA A 213 0.15 16.26 2.95
CA ALA A 213 0.19 16.97 1.69
C ALA A 213 -1.13 17.71 1.48
N ASP A 214 -1.07 19.03 1.35
CA ASP A 214 -2.25 19.83 1.06
C ASP A 214 -2.59 19.70 -0.43
N ILE A 215 -3.52 18.83 -0.76
CA ILE A 215 -4.02 18.66 -2.13
C ILE A 215 -5.06 19.76 -2.40
N PRO A 216 -4.87 20.60 -3.44
CA PRO A 216 -5.84 21.64 -3.79
C PRO A 216 -7.26 21.08 -3.99
N ASP A 217 -8.27 21.86 -3.62
CA ASP A 217 -9.68 21.43 -3.69
C ASP A 217 -10.19 21.29 -5.13
N ASP A 218 -9.56 21.97 -6.09
CA ASP A 218 -9.85 21.87 -7.52
C ASP A 218 -9.18 20.67 -8.20
N TRP A 219 -8.34 19.92 -7.48
CA TRP A 219 -7.75 18.69 -8.00
C TRP A 219 -8.68 17.51 -7.76
N SER A 220 -8.96 16.78 -8.83
CA SER A 220 -9.57 15.46 -8.71
C SER A 220 -8.63 14.51 -7.96
N ARG A 221 -9.20 13.63 -7.15
CA ARG A 221 -8.50 12.64 -6.31
C ARG A 221 -8.78 11.21 -6.78
N LYS A 222 -9.06 11.09 -8.07
CA LYS A 222 -9.41 9.86 -8.77
C LYS A 222 -8.18 9.19 -9.37
N ARG A 223 -8.38 8.00 -9.90
CA ARG A 223 -7.32 7.09 -10.35
C ARG A 223 -6.26 7.77 -11.23
N GLU A 224 -6.67 8.56 -12.20
CA GLU A 224 -5.77 9.20 -13.17
C GLU A 224 -4.89 10.28 -12.49
N ASP A 225 -5.47 11.00 -11.54
CA ASP A 225 -4.80 12.12 -10.88
C ASP A 225 -3.84 11.66 -9.80
N VAL A 226 -4.22 10.66 -8.99
CA VAL A 226 -3.35 10.16 -7.89
C VAL A 226 -2.03 9.57 -8.40
N GLU A 227 -2.02 9.08 -9.65
CA GLU A 227 -0.81 8.60 -10.34
C GLU A 227 -0.13 9.66 -11.21
N SER A 228 -0.69 10.86 -11.34
CA SER A 228 -0.09 11.93 -12.15
C SER A 228 1.26 12.39 -11.58
N ASP A 229 2.15 12.89 -12.44
CA ASP A 229 3.44 13.43 -11.98
C ASP A 229 3.24 14.64 -11.03
N ALA A 230 2.25 15.48 -11.31
CA ALA A 230 1.90 16.62 -10.47
C ALA A 230 1.46 16.20 -9.06
N TYR A 231 0.60 15.18 -8.95
CA TYR A 231 0.16 14.64 -7.67
C TYR A 231 1.32 14.04 -6.88
N GLN A 232 2.13 13.19 -7.52
CA GLN A 232 3.30 12.59 -6.87
C GLN A 232 4.32 13.65 -6.41
N GLN A 233 4.54 14.70 -7.21
CA GLN A 233 5.40 15.82 -6.81
C GLN A 233 4.83 16.59 -5.61
N ARG A 234 3.51 16.78 -5.56
CA ARG A 234 2.84 17.42 -4.41
C ARG A 234 3.01 16.60 -3.13
N ILE A 235 2.82 15.28 -3.21
CA ILE A 235 3.06 14.38 -2.06
C ILE A 235 4.54 14.39 -1.65
N ALA A 236 5.48 14.45 -2.60
CA ALA A 236 6.92 14.50 -2.31
C ALA A 236 7.34 15.77 -1.55
N GLN A 237 6.51 16.82 -1.59
CA GLN A 237 6.71 18.09 -0.87
C GLN A 237 5.90 18.16 0.43
N ALA A 238 5.30 17.04 0.87
CA ALA A 238 4.51 16.98 2.10
C ALA A 238 5.29 17.54 3.30
N ALA A 239 4.61 18.38 4.08
CA ALA A 239 5.15 18.88 5.33
C ALA A 239 5.22 17.73 6.35
N VAL A 240 6.32 17.64 7.09
CA VAL A 240 6.49 16.63 8.14
C VAL A 240 6.43 17.31 9.50
N SER A 241 5.38 17.01 10.25
CA SER A 241 5.24 17.41 11.65
C SER A 241 5.87 16.35 12.55
N LYS A 242 6.73 16.78 13.48
CA LYS A 242 7.23 15.88 14.52
C LYS A 242 6.13 15.69 15.55
N GLY A 243 5.97 14.47 16.03
CA GLY A 243 5.07 14.17 17.14
C GLY A 243 5.77 14.15 18.49
#